data_AF-A0A7C6VT78-F1
#
_entry.id   AF-A0A7C6VT78-F1
#
_cell.length_a   1.000
_cell.length_b   1.000
_cell.length_c   1.000
_cell.angle_alpha   90.00
_cell.angle_beta   90.00
_cell.angle_gamma   90.00
#
_symmetry.space_group_name_H-M   'P 1'
#
loop_
_entity.id
_entity.type
_entity.pdbx_description
1 polymer ?
#
loop_
_entity_poly.entity_id
_entity_poly.type
_entity_poly.pdbx_seq_one_letter_code
_entity_poly.pdbx_strand_id
1 'polypeptide(L)'
;MEKTTYVLEKNKLKEVIDLYKEAVEDYEFKLKKLPDLYKFDVNLLSNFTTQYKNKINVFKKSMMKPYFARIDFKANDENSKNEFYIGKVGLYDENNKIVTLDWRSPMASIYYDSNVGKTSYLAPEGKIEGELFLKRQYDISDGVLNSFQDVDTVSNDEILKPYLGVSADNRLKNIVATIQSEQNKIIRKKINNNLIIQG
;
A
#
# COMPACT_ATOMS: atom_id res chain seq x y z
N MET A 1 15.33 24.58 -6.66
CA MET A 1 14.26 23.64 -7.05
C MET A 1 14.07 22.54 -6.01
N GLU A 2 15.12 21.84 -5.55
CA GLU A 2 15.00 20.75 -4.55
C GLU A 2 14.34 21.14 -3.21
N LYS A 3 14.64 22.33 -2.67
CA LYS A 3 14.04 22.80 -1.40
C LYS A 3 12.51 22.93 -1.47
N THR A 4 11.97 23.37 -2.62
CA THR A 4 10.52 23.54 -2.79
C THR A 4 9.81 22.19 -2.86
N THR A 5 10.37 21.23 -3.61
CA THR A 5 9.84 19.86 -3.70
C THR A 5 9.89 19.17 -2.34
N TYR A 6 10.99 19.29 -1.61
CA TYR A 6 11.10 18.70 -0.26
C TYR A 6 10.04 19.25 0.71
N VAL A 7 9.75 20.55 0.67
CA VAL A 7 8.69 21.15 1.49
C VAL A 7 7.32 20.61 1.10
N LEU A 8 7.02 20.46 -0.19
CA LEU A 8 5.77 19.85 -0.66
C LEU A 8 5.63 18.41 -0.18
N GLU A 9 6.66 17.58 -0.34
CA GLU A 9 6.63 16.18 0.11
C GLU A 9 6.51 16.05 1.63
N LYS A 10 7.17 16.95 2.38
CA LYS A 10 7.03 17.01 3.84
C LYS A 10 5.61 17.38 4.27
N ASN A 11 4.98 18.33 3.58
CA ASN A 11 3.60 18.70 3.85
C ASN A 11 2.63 17.58 3.48
N LYS A 12 2.89 16.89 2.36
CA LYS A 12 2.09 15.73 1.95
C LYS A 12 2.18 14.58 2.95
N LEU A 13 3.37 14.31 3.48
CA LEU A 13 3.53 13.31 4.54
C LEU A 13 2.68 13.63 5.77
N LYS A 14 2.65 14.90 6.20
CA LYS A 14 1.81 15.34 7.32
C LYS A 14 0.33 15.11 7.04
N GLU A 15 -0.15 15.55 5.88
CA GLU A 15 -1.53 15.34 5.43
C GLU A 15 -1.91 13.86 5.46
N VAL A 16 -1.05 12.99 4.91
CA VAL A 16 -1.28 11.53 4.93
C VAL A 16 -1.34 11.00 6.36
N ILE A 17 -0.43 11.42 7.24
CA ILE A 17 -0.43 11.00 8.65
C ILE A 17 -1.72 11.44 9.35
N ASP A 18 -2.23 12.64 9.06
CA ASP A 18 -3.48 13.14 9.65
C ASP A 18 -4.68 12.34 9.15
N LEU A 19 -4.75 11.98 7.86
CA LEU A 19 -5.76 11.07 7.32
C LEU A 19 -5.70 9.67 7.98
N TYR A 20 -4.50 9.17 8.30
CA TYR A 20 -4.36 7.94 9.09
C TYR A 20 -4.92 8.08 10.51
N LYS A 21 -4.81 9.27 11.13
CA LYS A 21 -5.36 9.52 12.48
C LYS A 21 -6.88 9.57 12.44
N GLU A 22 -7.44 10.30 11.49
CA GLU A 22 -8.88 10.35 11.25
C GLU A 22 -9.45 8.94 11.03
N ALA A 23 -8.80 8.12 10.20
CA ALA A 23 -9.21 6.74 9.98
C ALA A 23 -9.16 5.89 11.27
N VAL A 24 -8.17 6.12 12.14
CA VAL A 24 -8.09 5.45 13.46
C VAL A 24 -9.25 5.87 14.36
N GLU A 25 -9.53 7.17 14.44
CA GLU A 25 -10.64 7.72 15.24
C GLU A 25 -11.99 7.15 14.79
N ASP A 26 -12.19 7.05 13.47
CA ASP A 26 -13.35 6.41 12.86
C ASP A 26 -13.53 4.95 13.28
N TYR A 27 -12.45 4.16 13.22
CA TYR A 27 -12.52 2.76 13.65
C TYR A 27 -12.72 2.64 15.17
N GLU A 28 -12.15 3.53 15.97
CA GLU A 28 -12.38 3.57 17.41
C GLU A 28 -13.84 3.94 17.74
N PHE A 29 -14.44 4.87 17.01
CA PHE A 29 -15.85 5.20 17.12
C PHE A 29 -16.75 4.01 16.72
N LYS A 30 -16.48 3.38 15.58
CA LYS A 30 -17.20 2.17 15.12
C LYS A 30 -17.11 1.04 16.14
N LEU A 31 -15.93 0.84 16.74
CA LEU A 31 -15.70 -0.18 17.76
C LEU A 31 -16.55 0.08 19.02
N LYS A 32 -16.69 1.33 19.45
CA LYS A 32 -17.56 1.71 20.59
C LYS A 32 -19.04 1.44 20.33
N LYS A 33 -19.50 1.62 19.09
CA LYS A 33 -20.90 1.39 18.68
C LYS A 33 -21.23 -0.08 18.39
N LEU A 34 -20.21 -0.91 18.19
CA LEU A 34 -20.35 -2.30 17.77
C LEU A 34 -21.24 -3.15 18.70
N PRO A 35 -21.14 -3.06 20.04
CA PRO A 35 -22.00 -3.84 20.94
C PRO A 35 -23.49 -3.51 20.78
N ASP A 36 -23.83 -2.24 20.54
CA ASP A 36 -25.22 -1.82 20.35
C ASP A 36 -25.82 -2.38 19.05
N LEU A 37 -25.00 -2.46 17.99
CA LEU A 37 -25.39 -2.92 16.66
C LEU A 37 -25.55 -4.44 16.57
N TYR A 38 -24.70 -5.20 17.28
CA TYR A 38 -24.62 -6.66 17.17
C TYR A 38 -24.91 -7.39 18.50
N LYS A 39 -25.66 -6.77 19.41
CA LYS A 39 -26.00 -7.31 20.74
C LYS A 39 -26.57 -8.73 20.74
N PHE A 40 -27.22 -9.15 19.65
CA PHE A 40 -27.84 -10.47 19.51
C PHE A 40 -27.02 -11.46 18.66
N ASP A 41 -25.89 -11.04 18.10
CA ASP A 41 -24.99 -11.89 17.32
C ASP A 41 -23.55 -11.78 17.84
N VAL A 42 -23.24 -12.62 18.84
CA VAL A 42 -21.95 -12.63 19.54
C VAL A 42 -20.79 -12.98 18.60
N ASN A 43 -21.03 -13.85 17.62
CA ASN A 43 -20.00 -14.25 16.66
C ASN A 43 -19.63 -13.08 15.76
N LEU A 44 -20.64 -12.39 15.22
CA LEU A 44 -20.44 -11.23 14.37
C LEU A 44 -19.80 -10.07 15.13
N LEU A 45 -20.24 -9.83 16.37
CA LEU A 45 -19.63 -8.85 17.28
C LEU A 45 -18.15 -9.13 17.53
N SER A 46 -17.79 -10.38 17.85
CA SER A 46 -16.40 -10.78 18.10
C SER A 46 -15.51 -10.63 16.86
N ASN A 47 -16.03 -11.03 15.69
CA ASN A 47 -15.33 -10.93 14.41
C ASN A 47 -15.03 -9.47 14.06
N PHE A 48 -16.04 -8.59 14.10
CA PHE A 48 -15.85 -7.17 13.82
C PHE A 48 -14.98 -6.47 14.86
N THR A 49 -15.11 -6.83 16.15
CA THR A 49 -14.24 -6.31 17.21
C THR A 49 -12.77 -6.59 16.89
N THR A 50 -12.47 -7.83 16.53
CA THR A 50 -11.12 -8.27 16.18
C THR A 50 -10.63 -7.56 14.92
N GLN A 51 -11.48 -7.48 13.89
CA GLN A 51 -11.14 -6.80 12.64
C GLN A 51 -10.81 -5.32 12.84
N TYR A 52 -11.64 -4.58 13.59
CA TYR A 52 -11.44 -3.15 13.83
C TYR A 52 -10.22 -2.90 14.72
N LYS A 53 -10.01 -3.70 15.78
CA LYS A 53 -8.78 -3.62 16.58
C LYS A 53 -7.52 -3.85 15.74
N ASN A 54 -7.55 -4.84 14.85
CA ASN A 54 -6.45 -5.11 13.94
C ASN A 54 -6.21 -3.93 12.99
N LYS A 55 -7.26 -3.35 12.41
CA LYS A 55 -7.18 -2.17 11.54
C LYS A 55 -6.56 -0.97 12.28
N ILE A 56 -7.03 -0.67 13.49
CA ILE A 56 -6.49 0.40 14.35
C ILE A 56 -5.00 0.19 14.60
N ASN A 57 -4.60 -1.02 15.03
CA ASN A 57 -3.19 -1.32 15.31
C ASN A 57 -2.30 -1.16 14.07
N VAL A 58 -2.78 -1.66 12.93
CA VAL A 58 -2.08 -1.55 11.65
C VAL A 58 -1.92 -0.09 11.23
N PHE A 59 -2.98 0.72 11.31
CA PHE A 59 -2.93 2.14 10.95
C PHE A 59 -2.03 2.95 11.89
N LYS A 60 -2.12 2.73 13.21
CA LYS A 60 -1.22 3.36 14.20
C LYS A 60 0.25 3.06 13.89
N LYS A 61 0.59 1.82 13.54
CA LYS A 61 1.95 1.44 13.13
C LYS A 61 2.37 2.07 11.81
N SER A 62 1.46 2.11 10.83
CA SER A 62 1.72 2.70 9.52
C SER A 62 2.00 4.21 9.59
N MET A 63 1.48 4.95 10.59
CA MET A 63 1.78 6.39 10.74
C MET A 63 3.29 6.70 10.83
N MET A 64 4.10 5.76 11.35
CA MET A 64 5.55 5.95 11.42
C MET A 64 6.21 5.91 10.03
N LYS A 65 5.66 5.12 9.10
CA LYS A 65 6.14 4.90 7.73
C LYS A 65 4.94 4.62 6.79
N PRO A 66 4.13 5.64 6.45
CA PRO A 66 2.84 5.42 5.80
C PRO A 66 2.97 4.93 4.35
N TYR A 67 4.02 5.38 3.68
CA TYR A 67 4.40 4.96 2.33
C TYR A 67 5.93 4.97 2.21
N PHE A 68 6.45 4.24 1.25
CA PHE A 68 7.88 4.17 0.95
C PHE A 68 8.20 4.52 -0.50
N ALA A 69 7.18 4.59 -1.36
CA ALA A 69 7.33 4.95 -2.75
C ALA A 69 6.16 5.80 -3.24
N ARG A 70 6.37 6.50 -4.36
CA ARG A 70 5.35 7.19 -5.13
C ARG A 70 5.54 6.88 -6.61
N ILE A 71 4.44 6.69 -7.32
CA ILE A 71 4.41 6.69 -8.77
C ILE A 71 3.49 7.79 -9.27
N ASP A 72 3.89 8.45 -10.35
CA ASP A 72 2.98 9.30 -11.10
C ASP A 72 2.60 8.59 -12.39
N PHE A 73 1.35 8.14 -12.48
CA PHE A 73 0.87 7.32 -13.58
C PHE A 73 -0.35 7.96 -14.23
N LYS A 74 -0.45 7.82 -15.55
CA LYS A 74 -1.64 8.22 -16.32
C LYS A 74 -2.08 7.03 -17.15
N ALA A 75 -3.30 6.54 -16.92
CA ALA A 75 -3.90 5.56 -17.82
C ALA A 75 -4.27 6.22 -19.16
N ASN A 76 -4.28 5.45 -20.25
CA ASN A 76 -4.57 5.97 -21.59
C ASN A 76 -5.97 6.60 -21.71
N ASP A 77 -6.92 6.15 -20.90
CA ASP A 77 -8.30 6.63 -20.82
C ASP A 77 -8.51 7.78 -19.82
N GLU A 78 -7.47 8.17 -19.07
CA GLU A 78 -7.52 9.30 -18.15
C GLU A 78 -7.03 10.59 -18.80
N ASN A 79 -7.62 11.73 -18.41
CA ASN A 79 -7.19 13.04 -18.89
C ASN A 79 -5.97 13.59 -18.15
N SER A 80 -5.77 13.18 -16.90
CA SER A 80 -4.76 13.72 -15.99
C SER A 80 -3.89 12.62 -15.39
N LYS A 81 -2.65 12.98 -15.08
CA LYS A 81 -1.73 12.16 -14.31
C LYS A 81 -2.16 12.10 -12.85
N ASN A 82 -2.13 10.92 -12.26
CA ASN A 82 -2.47 10.67 -10.86
C ASN A 82 -1.21 10.31 -10.05
N GLU A 83 -1.15 10.80 -8.81
CA GLU A 83 -0.09 10.49 -7.85
C GLU A 83 -0.55 9.33 -6.97
N PHE A 84 0.23 8.27 -6.90
CA PHE A 84 -0.06 7.12 -6.05
C PHE A 84 1.10 6.86 -5.08
N TYR A 85 0.83 6.99 -3.79
CA TYR A 85 1.78 6.71 -2.71
C TYR A 85 1.65 5.24 -2.29
N ILE A 86 2.72 4.47 -2.37
CA ILE A 86 2.72 3.01 -2.14
C ILE A 86 3.22 2.74 -0.73
N GLY A 87 2.42 2.02 0.04
CA GLY A 87 2.70 1.67 1.44
C GLY A 87 2.39 0.22 1.77
N LYS A 88 2.61 -0.14 3.04
CA LYS A 88 2.35 -1.50 3.54
C LYS A 88 0.87 -1.86 3.49
N VAL A 89 0.00 -0.86 3.61
CA VAL A 89 -1.45 -1.00 3.62
C VAL A 89 -2.11 0.11 2.81
N GLY A 90 -3.25 -0.23 2.21
CA GLY A 90 -4.10 0.74 1.53
C GLY A 90 -4.92 1.56 2.52
N LEU A 91 -4.99 2.87 2.27
CA LEU A 91 -5.89 3.81 2.94
C LEU A 91 -6.67 4.60 1.89
N TYR A 92 -7.96 4.78 2.14
CA TYR A 92 -8.86 5.60 1.35
C TYR A 92 -9.41 6.69 2.24
N ASP A 93 -9.63 7.88 1.68
CA ASP A 93 -10.32 8.96 2.37
C ASP A 93 -11.85 8.76 2.33
N GLU A 94 -12.58 9.70 2.93
CA GLU A 94 -14.05 9.71 2.94
C GLU A 94 -14.71 9.76 1.54
N ASN A 95 -13.98 10.26 0.53
CA ASN A 95 -14.43 10.37 -0.85
C ASN A 95 -14.01 9.15 -1.70
N ASN A 96 -13.55 8.07 -1.06
CA ASN A 96 -12.97 6.89 -1.69
C ASN A 96 -11.73 7.18 -2.56
N LYS A 97 -11.05 8.31 -2.35
CA LYS A 97 -9.78 8.59 -3.01
C LYS A 97 -8.67 7.80 -2.31
N ILE A 98 -7.76 7.24 -3.11
CA ILE A 98 -6.60 6.52 -2.61
C ILE A 98 -5.65 7.52 -1.93
N VAL A 99 -5.44 7.34 -0.62
CA VAL A 99 -4.44 8.07 0.17
C VAL A 99 -3.11 7.35 0.09
N THR A 100 -3.13 6.04 0.40
CA THR A 100 -2.00 5.14 0.16
C THR A 100 -2.49 3.88 -0.52
N LEU A 101 -1.70 3.37 -1.46
CA LEU A 101 -1.91 2.14 -2.17
C LEU A 101 -1.22 0.99 -1.43
N ASP A 102 -1.91 -0.13 -1.24
CA ASP A 102 -1.27 -1.35 -0.77
C ASP A 102 -0.27 -1.84 -1.82
N TRP A 103 0.97 -2.10 -1.42
CA TRP A 103 2.02 -2.61 -2.32
C TRP A 103 1.66 -3.92 -3.04
N ARG A 104 0.68 -4.68 -2.54
CA ARG A 104 0.18 -5.90 -3.18
C ARG A 104 -0.87 -5.63 -4.25
N SER A 105 -1.36 -4.40 -4.38
CA SER A 105 -2.31 -4.02 -5.42
C SER A 105 -1.71 -4.26 -6.80
N PRO A 106 -2.47 -4.75 -7.79
CA PRO A 106 -1.95 -4.91 -9.14
C PRO A 106 -1.38 -3.62 -9.75
N MET A 107 -1.95 -2.46 -9.40
CA MET A 107 -1.43 -1.16 -9.84
C MET A 107 -0.06 -0.82 -9.24
N ALA A 108 0.23 -1.30 -8.02
CA ALA A 108 1.54 -1.11 -7.41
C ALA A 108 2.65 -1.90 -8.13
N SER A 109 2.29 -2.89 -8.95
CA SER A 109 3.26 -3.68 -9.71
C SER A 109 4.03 -2.84 -10.73
N ILE A 110 3.46 -1.74 -11.22
CA ILE A 110 4.14 -0.78 -12.12
C ILE A 110 5.46 -0.28 -11.50
N TYR A 111 5.49 -0.03 -10.19
CA TYR A 111 6.69 0.44 -9.51
C TYR A 111 7.84 -0.58 -9.58
N TYR A 112 7.53 -1.88 -9.54
CA TYR A 112 8.52 -2.94 -9.55
C TYR A 112 8.83 -3.47 -10.94
N ASP A 113 7.82 -3.59 -11.79
CA ASP A 113 7.90 -4.31 -13.07
C ASP A 113 8.25 -3.39 -14.25
N SER A 114 8.38 -2.08 -14.02
CA SER A 114 8.54 -1.11 -15.12
C SER A 114 9.55 0.00 -14.84
N ASN A 115 10.15 0.43 -15.94
CA ASN A 115 10.90 1.69 -16.04
C ASN A 115 9.90 2.85 -16.25
N VAL A 116 10.38 4.07 -16.04
CA VAL A 116 9.68 5.28 -16.47
C VAL A 116 9.46 5.24 -17.99
N GLY A 117 8.25 5.62 -18.43
CA GLY A 117 7.78 5.52 -19.81
C GLY A 117 6.51 4.68 -19.96
N LYS A 118 6.27 4.18 -21.18
CA LYS A 118 5.09 3.37 -21.49
C LYS A 118 5.10 2.05 -20.70
N THR A 119 3.99 1.78 -20.01
CA THR A 119 3.84 0.59 -19.18
C THR A 119 2.39 0.10 -19.18
N SER A 120 2.17 -1.06 -18.57
CA SER A 120 0.85 -1.60 -18.33
C SER A 120 0.85 -2.50 -17.10
N TYR A 121 -0.30 -2.64 -16.46
CA TYR A 121 -0.51 -3.60 -15.38
C TYR A 121 -1.81 -4.38 -15.59
N LEU A 122 -1.93 -5.52 -14.92
CA LEU A 122 -3.10 -6.39 -15.01
C LEU A 122 -4.01 -6.19 -13.80
N ALA A 123 -5.11 -5.47 -13.98
CA ALA A 123 -6.17 -5.32 -12.99
C ALA A 123 -7.19 -6.48 -13.10
N PRO A 124 -8.04 -6.69 -12.09
CA PRO A 124 -9.13 -7.67 -12.16
C PRO A 124 -10.09 -7.45 -13.34
N GLU A 125 -10.25 -6.19 -13.77
CA GLU A 125 -11.10 -5.82 -14.92
C GLU A 125 -10.40 -5.93 -16.29
N GLY A 126 -9.08 -6.12 -16.32
CA GLY A 126 -8.32 -6.23 -17.57
C GLY A 126 -6.93 -5.62 -17.50
N LYS A 127 -6.27 -5.60 -18.65
CA LYS A 127 -4.99 -4.92 -18.82
C LYS A 127 -5.22 -3.41 -18.91
N ILE A 128 -4.57 -2.65 -18.04
CA ILE A 128 -4.59 -1.18 -18.07
C ILE A 128 -3.24 -0.72 -18.61
N GLU A 129 -3.27 0.06 -19.69
CA GLU A 129 -2.10 0.61 -20.35
C GLU A 129 -2.01 2.11 -20.09
N GLY A 130 -0.78 2.63 -20.00
CA GLY A 130 -0.56 4.03 -19.71
C GLY A 130 0.91 4.40 -19.72
N GLU A 131 1.21 5.54 -19.12
CA GLU A 131 2.55 6.11 -19.02
C GLU A 131 2.90 6.40 -17.57
N LEU A 132 4.08 5.93 -17.16
CA LEU A 132 4.69 6.18 -15.87
C LEU A 132 5.67 7.35 -16.01
N PHE A 133 5.40 8.46 -15.33
CA PHE A 133 6.17 9.70 -15.46
C PHE A 133 7.22 9.85 -14.36
N LEU A 134 6.98 9.27 -13.19
CA LEU A 134 7.82 9.42 -12.03
C LEU A 134 7.78 8.14 -11.20
N LYS A 135 8.94 7.71 -10.72
CA LYS A 135 9.05 6.79 -9.59
C LYS A 135 9.94 7.47 -8.56
N ARG A 136 9.40 7.64 -7.36
CA ARG A 136 10.11 8.24 -6.23
C ARG A 136 10.14 7.26 -5.08
N GLN A 137 11.31 7.07 -4.52
CA GLN A 137 11.51 6.35 -3.27
C GLN A 137 11.65 7.35 -2.12
N TYR A 138 11.05 7.04 -0.98
CA TYR A 138 11.20 7.83 0.24
C TYR A 138 12.02 7.08 1.27
N ASP A 139 12.76 7.83 2.09
CA ASP A 139 13.18 7.42 3.41
C ASP A 139 12.35 8.20 4.43
N ILE A 140 11.44 7.49 5.10
CA ILE A 140 10.60 8.01 6.16
C ILE A 140 10.86 7.19 7.41
N SER A 141 11.06 7.87 8.54
CA SER A 141 11.18 7.25 9.86
C SER A 141 10.50 8.12 10.90
N ASP A 142 9.79 7.47 11.83
CA ASP A 142 9.06 8.13 12.93
C ASP A 142 8.12 9.27 12.47
N GLY A 143 7.50 9.10 11.29
CA GLY A 143 6.61 10.10 10.70
C GLY A 143 7.32 11.32 10.11
N VAL A 144 8.65 11.27 9.97
CA VAL A 144 9.47 12.35 9.42
C VAL A 144 10.08 11.92 8.08
N LEU A 145 10.01 12.82 7.10
CA LEU A 145 10.67 12.66 5.81
C LEU A 145 12.18 12.96 5.96
N ASN A 146 13.02 11.93 5.87
CA ASN A 146 14.48 12.08 5.91
C ASN A 146 15.01 12.52 4.55
N SER A 147 14.66 11.76 3.50
CA SER A 147 15.09 12.03 2.12
C SER A 147 14.15 11.36 1.11
N PHE A 148 14.32 11.69 -0.17
CA PHE A 148 13.71 10.97 -1.27
C PHE A 148 14.64 10.96 -2.48
N GLN A 149 14.43 10.00 -3.39
CA GLN A 149 15.19 9.86 -4.63
C GLN A 149 14.28 9.40 -5.76
N ASP A 150 14.49 9.94 -6.96
CA ASP A 150 13.80 9.51 -8.17
C ASP A 150 14.59 8.38 -8.86
N VAL A 151 13.89 7.36 -9.35
CA VAL A 151 14.48 6.12 -9.89
C VAL A 151 13.86 5.77 -11.24
N ASP A 152 14.60 5.93 -12.33
CA ASP A 152 14.02 5.73 -13.68
C ASP A 152 13.95 4.27 -14.12
N THR A 153 14.70 3.38 -13.45
CA THR A 153 14.81 1.96 -13.77
C THR A 153 13.99 1.08 -12.82
N VAL A 154 13.84 -0.20 -13.16
CA VAL A 154 13.36 -1.27 -12.27
C VAL A 154 14.05 -1.14 -10.90
N SER A 155 13.24 -1.02 -9.84
CA SER A 155 13.75 -0.85 -8.48
C SER A 155 14.23 -2.20 -7.95
N ASN A 156 15.48 -2.25 -7.48
CA ASN A 156 16.04 -3.48 -6.90
C ASN A 156 15.34 -3.84 -5.58
N ASP A 157 15.10 -5.13 -5.33
CA ASP A 157 14.37 -5.67 -4.17
C ASP A 157 14.96 -5.29 -2.79
N GLU A 158 16.17 -4.75 -2.77
CA GLU A 158 16.83 -4.30 -1.54
C GLU A 158 16.08 -3.17 -0.83
N ILE A 159 15.35 -2.35 -1.59
CA ILE A 159 14.55 -1.24 -1.07
C ILE A 159 13.44 -1.72 -0.14
N LEU A 160 12.90 -2.93 -0.34
CA LEU A 160 11.82 -3.45 0.49
C LEU A 160 12.33 -3.99 1.83
N LYS A 161 13.58 -4.46 1.91
CA LYS A 161 14.11 -5.16 3.10
C LYS A 161 13.93 -4.37 4.41
N PRO A 162 14.20 -3.05 4.48
CA PRO A 162 14.02 -2.25 5.70
C PRO A 162 12.54 -2.05 6.08
N TYR A 163 11.64 -2.02 5.09
CA TYR A 163 10.20 -1.88 5.30
C TYR A 163 9.50 -3.20 5.64
N LEU A 164 10.20 -4.33 5.47
CA LEU A 164 9.74 -5.69 5.75
C LEU A 164 10.21 -6.26 7.11
N GLY A 165 10.91 -5.47 7.94
CA GLY A 165 11.58 -5.93 9.17
C GLY A 165 10.75 -6.79 10.14
N VAL A 166 11.32 -7.96 10.48
CA VAL A 166 10.95 -8.96 11.52
C VAL A 166 9.65 -9.73 11.30
N SER A 167 9.61 -10.46 10.20
CA SER A 167 9.44 -11.92 10.13
C SER A 167 9.30 -12.15 8.63
N ALA A 168 10.35 -12.67 8.02
CA ALA A 168 10.34 -13.04 6.62
C ALA A 168 9.28 -14.13 6.45
N ASP A 169 8.05 -13.70 6.22
CA ASP A 169 6.93 -14.52 5.83
C ASP A 169 7.45 -15.42 4.71
N ASN A 170 7.40 -16.74 4.90
CA ASN A 170 8.12 -17.73 4.07
C ASN A 170 7.84 -17.59 2.56
N ARG A 171 6.78 -16.87 2.18
CA ARG A 171 6.50 -16.43 0.81
C ARG A 171 7.59 -15.53 0.22
N LEU A 172 8.16 -14.59 0.98
CA LEU A 172 9.16 -13.62 0.49
C LEU A 172 10.53 -14.24 0.21
N LYS A 173 10.96 -15.25 0.99
CA LYS A 173 12.22 -15.98 0.71
C LYS A 173 12.17 -16.77 -0.60
N ASN A 174 11.00 -17.30 -0.97
CA ASN A 174 10.84 -18.10 -2.18
C ASN A 174 10.72 -17.25 -3.47
N ILE A 175 10.35 -15.96 -3.36
CA ILE A 175 10.25 -15.03 -4.50
C ILE A 175 11.65 -14.66 -5.03
N VAL A 176 12.60 -14.41 -4.13
CA VAL A 176 13.92 -13.86 -4.49
C VAL A 176 14.81 -14.91 -5.20
N ALA A 177 14.59 -16.21 -4.95
CA ALA A 177 15.38 -17.27 -5.58
C ALA A 177 14.77 -17.82 -6.88
N THR A 178 13.47 -17.59 -7.15
CA THR A 178 12.76 -18.28 -8.23
C THR A 178 11.87 -17.34 -9.02
N ILE A 179 12.48 -16.32 -9.61
CA ILE A 179 11.83 -15.51 -10.67
C ILE A 179 11.60 -16.41 -11.88
N GLN A 180 10.46 -17.11 -11.90
CA GLN A 180 9.82 -17.61 -13.11
C GLN A 180 8.32 -17.30 -13.02
N SER A 181 7.79 -16.69 -14.09
CA SER A 181 6.51 -15.96 -14.14
C SER A 181 5.27 -16.75 -13.69
N GLU A 182 5.35 -18.07 -13.57
CA GLU A 182 4.24 -18.93 -13.14
C GLU A 182 3.92 -18.82 -11.64
N GLN A 183 4.89 -18.55 -10.77
CA GLN A 183 4.66 -18.49 -9.32
C GLN A 183 4.00 -17.17 -8.86
N ASN A 184 4.12 -16.09 -9.64
CA ASN A 184 3.46 -14.80 -9.35
C ASN A 184 1.92 -14.91 -9.27
N LYS A 185 1.32 -15.89 -9.96
CA LYS A 185 -0.14 -16.15 -9.88
C LYS A 185 -0.57 -16.71 -8.52
N ILE A 186 0.31 -17.40 -7.78
CA ILE A 186 -0.02 -18.07 -6.51
C ILE A 186 -0.02 -17.07 -5.34
N ILE A 187 0.91 -16.11 -5.36
CA ILE A 187 1.03 -15.07 -4.32
C ILE A 187 -0.13 -14.04 -4.41
N ARG A 188 -0.67 -13.83 -5.63
CA ARG A 188 -1.79 -12.93 -5.92
C ARG A 188 -3.19 -13.52 -5.62
N LYS A 189 -3.32 -14.75 -5.09
CA LYS A 189 -4.63 -15.29 -4.67
C LYS A 189 -5.14 -14.63 -3.38
N LYS A 190 -6.42 -14.25 -3.38
CA LYS A 190 -7.15 -13.68 -2.23
C LYS A 190 -7.10 -14.63 -1.01
N ILE A 191 -6.94 -14.07 0.18
CA ILE A 191 -6.81 -14.77 1.49
C ILE A 191 -8.07 -15.54 1.94
N ASN A 192 -9.15 -15.57 1.16
CA ASN A 192 -10.42 -16.15 1.60
C ASN A 192 -10.64 -17.64 1.28
N ASN A 193 -9.67 -18.37 0.74
CA ASN A 193 -9.82 -19.82 0.53
C ASN A 193 -8.70 -20.58 1.25
N ASN A 194 -9.09 -21.48 2.16
CA ASN A 194 -8.18 -22.46 2.78
C ASN A 194 -7.46 -23.25 1.67
N LEU A 195 -6.13 -23.21 1.67
CA LEU A 195 -5.28 -23.94 0.72
C LEU A 195 -4.43 -24.92 1.52
N ILE A 196 -4.68 -26.23 1.36
CA ILE A 196 -3.78 -27.28 1.86
C ILE A 196 -2.68 -27.46 0.81
N ILE A 197 -1.43 -27.42 1.26
CA ILE A 197 -0.25 -27.69 0.45
C ILE A 197 0.31 -29.02 0.94
N GLN A 198 0.27 -30.04 0.09
CA GLN A 198 0.96 -31.30 0.33
C GLN A 198 2.35 -31.19 -0.30
N GLY A 199 3.39 -31.41 0.52
CA GLY A 199 4.78 -31.47 0.08
C GLY A 199 5.08 -32.69 -0.76
#